data_AF-A0A7X1FTL8-F1
#
_entry.id   AF-A0A7X1FTL8-F1
#
_cell.length_a   1.000
_cell.length_b   1.000
_cell.length_c   1.000
_cell.angle_alpha   90.00
_cell.angle_beta   90.00
_cell.angle_gamma   90.00
#
_symmetry.space_group_name_H-M   'P 1'
#
loop_
_entity.id
_entity.type
_entity.pdbx_description
1 polymer ?
#
loop_
_entity_poly.entity_id
_entity_poly.type
_entity_poly.pdbx_seq_one_letter_code
_entity_poly.pdbx_strand_id
1 'polypeptide(L)'
;MADQPQLAVNAAPDNAGGRHLEFPAQGVPVIHRINRLGLWTLYIKEVRRFFKVQTQTIWAPAVTTLLYLMIFTVALGGGNRLVLGVPFAAFVSPGLIAMGIMNGAFANSSFYFLSGKIQGTIVDYLMPPLSELELMIALIGAAITRGVLVGLALTGAILLWPGTNLGMAHGWAIAWFGLMGAALLALVGLISSMWAVKFDHNAAVTNFVITPLTMLSGTFYVIDNLAPVFQSISRLNPFFYVISGFRFGFLGESDIGDTNMAVLHGAIALGLLNLVLGGVTYALLKRGWKLKS
;
A
#
# COMPACT_ATOMS: atom_id res chain seq x y z
N MET A 1 -33.25 -31.43 -33.11
CA MET A 1 -32.01 -30.62 -33.09
C MET A 1 -30.91 -31.48 -32.49
N ALA A 2 -30.37 -32.39 -33.30
CA ALA A 2 -29.28 -33.28 -32.97
C ALA A 2 -28.25 -33.05 -34.08
N ASP A 3 -27.26 -32.22 -33.80
CA ASP A 3 -26.17 -31.95 -34.73
C ASP A 3 -24.93 -31.53 -33.93
N GLN A 4 -24.38 -32.50 -33.19
CA GLN A 4 -23.00 -32.42 -32.72
C GLN A 4 -22.16 -33.30 -33.64
N PRO A 5 -21.06 -32.79 -34.22
CA PRO A 5 -20.18 -33.59 -35.05
C PRO A 5 -19.50 -34.65 -34.16
N GLN A 6 -19.83 -35.92 -34.39
CA GLN A 6 -19.12 -37.04 -33.78
C GLN A 6 -17.71 -37.10 -34.37
N LEU A 7 -16.70 -36.80 -33.56
CA LEU A 7 -15.31 -37.01 -33.91
C LEU A 7 -15.07 -38.51 -34.03
N ALA A 8 -14.83 -38.97 -35.25
CA ALA A 8 -14.49 -40.36 -35.53
C ALA A 8 -13.18 -40.72 -34.81
N VAL A 9 -13.30 -41.46 -33.71
CA VAL A 9 -12.19 -42.16 -33.07
C VAL A 9 -11.86 -43.35 -33.95
N ASN A 10 -11.02 -43.13 -34.96
CA ASN A 10 -10.30 -44.16 -35.69
C ASN A 10 -9.15 -43.50 -36.47
N ALA A 11 -8.00 -43.35 -35.81
CA ALA A 11 -6.73 -43.12 -36.48
C ALA A 11 -5.74 -44.18 -35.97
N ALA A 12 -5.18 -44.91 -36.93
CA ALA A 12 -4.20 -45.99 -36.77
C ALA A 12 -2.95 -45.55 -35.97
N PRO A 13 -2.14 -46.48 -35.44
CA PRO A 13 -0.97 -46.12 -34.64
C PRO A 13 0.12 -45.57 -35.56
N ASP A 14 0.25 -44.25 -35.62
CA ASP A 14 1.35 -43.61 -36.35
C ASP A 14 2.58 -43.54 -35.43
N ASN A 15 3.53 -44.44 -35.72
CA ASN A 15 4.85 -44.47 -35.12
C ASN A 15 5.65 -43.26 -35.60
N ALA A 16 5.55 -42.13 -34.91
CA ALA A 16 6.45 -41.00 -35.09
C ALA A 16 6.90 -40.46 -33.73
N GLY A 17 8.20 -40.55 -33.45
CA GLY A 17 8.86 -40.13 -32.21
C GLY A 17 8.89 -38.62 -31.98
N GLY A 18 7.74 -37.95 -32.05
CA GLY A 18 7.56 -36.58 -31.59
C GLY A 18 7.07 -36.58 -30.15
N ARG A 19 7.70 -35.81 -29.26
CA ARG A 19 7.13 -35.49 -27.96
C ARG A 19 5.81 -34.74 -28.19
N HIS A 20 4.70 -35.47 -28.18
CA HIS A 20 3.37 -34.87 -28.08
C HIS A 20 3.31 -34.12 -26.75
N LEU A 21 3.30 -32.79 -26.82
CA LEU A 21 2.88 -31.97 -25.69
C LEU A 21 1.38 -32.22 -25.55
N GLU A 22 1.00 -33.25 -24.79
CA GLU A 22 -0.38 -33.44 -24.38
C GLU A 22 -0.78 -32.23 -23.55
N PHE A 23 -1.56 -31.34 -24.16
CA PHE A 23 -2.22 -30.30 -23.39
C PHE A 23 -3.18 -30.99 -22.42
N PRO A 24 -3.11 -30.68 -21.12
CA PRO A 24 -4.03 -31.26 -20.15
C PRO A 24 -5.47 -30.94 -20.53
N ALA A 25 -6.39 -31.86 -20.20
CA ALA A 25 -7.81 -31.72 -20.52
C ALA A 25 -8.34 -30.33 -20.15
N GLN A 26 -8.98 -29.67 -21.11
CA GLN A 26 -9.51 -28.31 -20.93
C GLN A 26 -10.48 -28.28 -19.74
N GLY A 27 -10.26 -27.35 -18.82
CA GLY A 27 -11.11 -27.17 -17.62
C GLY A 27 -10.62 -27.90 -16.37
N VAL A 28 -9.53 -28.67 -16.41
CA VAL A 28 -8.92 -29.25 -15.21
C VAL A 28 -7.88 -28.28 -14.63
N PRO A 29 -8.00 -27.81 -13.38
CA PRO A 29 -7.01 -26.92 -12.77
C PRO A 29 -5.68 -27.67 -12.56
N VAL A 30 -4.66 -27.34 -13.35
CA VAL A 30 -3.32 -27.98 -13.32
C VAL A 30 -2.36 -27.28 -12.34
N ILE A 31 -2.89 -26.70 -11.26
CA ILE A 31 -2.08 -25.96 -10.29
C ILE A 31 -1.97 -26.80 -9.02
N HIS A 32 -0.83 -27.46 -8.84
CA HIS A 32 -0.64 -28.40 -7.74
C HIS A 32 -0.18 -27.74 -6.42
N ARG A 33 0.30 -26.48 -6.42
CA ARG A 33 0.76 -25.79 -5.20
C ARG A 33 0.58 -24.27 -5.19
N ILE A 34 1.36 -23.55 -6.00
CA ILE A 34 1.35 -22.07 -6.06
C ILE A 34 1.34 -21.66 -7.53
N ASN A 35 0.30 -20.96 -7.95
CA ASN A 35 0.18 -20.35 -9.27
C ASN A 35 1.04 -19.09 -9.36
N ARG A 36 2.38 -19.26 -9.40
CA ARG A 36 3.33 -18.15 -9.52
C ARG A 36 3.04 -17.27 -10.73
N LEU A 37 2.66 -17.90 -11.85
CA LEU A 37 2.38 -17.20 -13.10
C LEU A 37 1.10 -16.37 -12.99
N GLY A 38 0.04 -16.93 -12.40
CA GLY A 38 -1.20 -16.21 -12.13
C GLY A 38 -1.02 -15.05 -11.16
N LEU A 39 -0.29 -15.26 -10.05
CA LEU A 39 0.07 -14.21 -9.09
C LEU A 39 0.84 -13.08 -9.78
N TRP A 40 1.87 -13.41 -10.56
CA TRP A 40 2.68 -12.43 -11.27
C TRP A 40 1.87 -11.66 -12.32
N THR A 41 0.98 -12.35 -13.03
CA THR A 41 0.10 -11.74 -14.04
C THR A 41 -0.88 -10.76 -13.39
N LEU A 42 -1.49 -11.15 -12.26
CA LEU A 42 -2.38 -10.27 -11.51
C LEU A 42 -1.62 -9.04 -10.96
N TYR A 43 -0.44 -9.25 -10.39
CA TYR A 43 0.42 -8.16 -9.93
C TYR A 43 0.75 -7.17 -11.07
N ILE A 44 1.21 -7.67 -12.23
CA ILE A 44 1.51 -6.83 -13.40
C ILE A 44 0.27 -6.10 -13.89
N LYS A 45 -0.89 -6.77 -13.94
CA LYS A 45 -2.16 -6.16 -14.34
C LYS A 45 -2.47 -4.95 -13.46
N GLU A 46 -2.38 -5.12 -12.15
CA GLU A 46 -2.64 -4.02 -11.21
C GLU A 46 -1.60 -2.91 -11.28
N VAL A 47 -0.33 -3.26 -11.48
CA VAL A 47 0.73 -2.27 -11.70
C VAL A 47 0.47 -1.45 -12.96
N ARG A 48 0.17 -2.10 -14.08
CA ARG A 48 -0.15 -1.44 -15.34
C ARG A 48 -1.41 -0.58 -15.24
N ARG A 49 -2.41 -1.02 -14.46
CA ARG A 49 -3.67 -0.29 -14.26
C ARG A 49 -3.43 1.10 -13.69
N PHE A 50 -2.71 1.20 -12.56
CA PHE A 50 -2.44 2.52 -11.97
C PHE A 50 -1.41 3.31 -12.79
N PHE A 51 -0.45 2.64 -13.42
CA PHE A 51 0.57 3.32 -14.22
C PHE A 51 -0.02 3.99 -15.47
N LYS A 52 -1.08 3.42 -16.05
CA LYS A 52 -1.84 4.05 -17.15
C LYS A 52 -2.39 5.43 -16.79
N VAL A 53 -2.66 5.66 -15.50
CA VAL A 53 -3.13 6.93 -14.94
C VAL A 53 -2.12 7.51 -13.96
N GLN A 54 -0.81 7.44 -14.28
CA GLN A 54 0.26 7.92 -13.41
C GLN A 54 0.14 9.41 -13.03
N THR A 55 -0.39 10.25 -13.92
CA THR A 55 -0.59 11.69 -13.66
C THR A 55 -1.50 11.92 -12.44
N GLN A 56 -2.56 11.13 -12.33
CA GLN A 56 -3.49 11.21 -11.20
C GLN A 56 -2.99 10.41 -9.98
N THR A 57 -2.32 9.28 -10.22
CA THR A 57 -2.02 8.32 -9.14
C THR A 57 -0.69 8.53 -8.45
N ILE A 58 0.27 9.19 -9.13
CA ILE A 58 1.64 9.45 -8.65
C ILE A 58 1.90 10.96 -8.59
N TRP A 59 1.73 11.66 -9.72
CA TRP A 59 2.11 13.07 -9.83
C TRP A 59 1.18 14.01 -9.06
N ALA A 60 -0.14 13.83 -9.15
CA ALA A 60 -1.09 14.69 -8.43
C ALA A 60 -0.89 14.67 -6.90
N PRO A 61 -0.79 13.50 -6.23
CA PRO A 61 -0.45 13.45 -4.80
C PRO A 61 0.90 14.09 -4.49
N ALA A 62 1.88 13.92 -5.39
CA ALA A 62 3.21 14.51 -5.20
C ALA A 62 3.15 16.04 -5.19
N VAL A 63 2.46 16.64 -6.18
CA VAL A 63 2.27 18.09 -6.26
C VAL A 63 1.51 18.62 -5.05
N THR A 64 0.41 17.98 -4.64
CA THR A 64 -0.36 18.42 -3.46
C THR A 64 0.50 18.41 -2.18
N THR A 65 1.34 17.40 -2.03
CA THR A 65 2.24 17.30 -0.86
C THR A 65 3.32 18.38 -0.88
N LEU A 66 3.86 18.72 -2.06
CA LEU A 66 4.80 19.85 -2.19
C LEU A 66 4.13 21.19 -1.88
N LEU A 67 2.86 21.36 -2.26
CA LEU A 67 2.09 22.54 -1.87
C LEU A 67 1.89 22.59 -0.36
N TYR A 68 1.63 21.47 0.31
CA TYR A 68 1.61 21.42 1.77
C TYR A 68 2.96 21.83 2.38
N LEU A 69 4.07 21.28 1.88
CA LEU A 69 5.40 21.69 2.32
C LEU A 69 5.62 23.19 2.15
N MET A 70 5.24 23.75 0.99
CA MET A 70 5.32 25.18 0.70
C MET A 70 4.51 26.00 1.71
N ILE A 71 3.23 25.68 1.86
CA ILE A 71 2.29 26.40 2.72
C ILE A 71 2.78 26.38 4.16
N PHE A 72 3.15 25.21 4.69
CA PHE A 72 3.62 25.10 6.07
C PHE A 72 4.96 25.81 6.28
N THR A 73 5.89 25.70 5.35
CA THR A 73 7.19 26.40 5.46
C THR A 73 6.99 27.93 5.47
N VAL A 74 6.11 28.46 4.63
CA VAL A 74 5.81 29.90 4.59
C VAL A 74 5.03 30.33 5.83
N ALA A 75 3.99 29.59 6.21
CA ALA A 75 3.11 29.94 7.33
C ALA A 75 3.82 29.92 8.70
N LEU A 76 4.78 29.03 8.91
CA LEU A 76 5.49 28.89 10.20
C LEU A 76 6.74 29.79 10.34
N GLY A 77 6.92 30.76 9.45
CA GLY A 77 7.96 31.81 9.59
C GLY A 77 9.12 31.73 8.60
N GLY A 78 8.93 31.05 7.46
CA GLY A 78 9.99 30.85 6.46
C GLY A 78 11.04 29.85 6.92
N GLY A 79 11.91 29.39 6.01
CA GLY A 79 12.88 28.30 6.23
C GLY A 79 13.88 28.46 7.40
N ASN A 80 13.83 29.56 8.16
CA ASN A 80 14.68 29.83 9.32
C ASN A 80 14.17 29.25 10.65
N ARG A 81 12.95 28.69 10.71
CA ARG A 81 12.48 28.04 11.95
C ARG A 81 13.12 26.67 12.11
N LEU A 82 13.83 26.48 13.22
CA LEU A 82 14.43 25.20 13.59
C LEU A 82 13.48 24.40 14.50
N VAL A 83 13.29 23.12 14.21
CA VAL A 83 12.56 22.15 15.03
C VAL A 83 13.48 20.95 15.21
N LEU A 84 13.78 20.58 16.47
CA LEU A 84 14.84 19.61 16.79
C LEU A 84 16.20 19.97 16.16
N GLY A 85 16.56 21.26 16.16
CA GLY A 85 17.84 21.73 15.60
C GLY A 85 17.99 21.68 14.08
N VAL A 86 17.00 21.14 13.34
CA VAL A 86 17.00 21.10 11.87
C VAL A 86 15.99 22.09 11.27
N PRO A 87 16.20 22.57 10.02
CA PRO A 87 15.21 23.40 9.33
C PRO A 87 13.85 22.71 9.28
N PHE A 88 12.77 23.44 9.55
CA PHE A 88 11.41 22.90 9.57
C PHE A 88 11.06 22.11 8.30
N ALA A 89 11.50 22.59 7.13
CA ALA A 89 11.29 21.87 5.88
C ALA A 89 11.94 20.48 5.88
N ALA A 90 13.14 20.33 6.46
CA ALA A 90 13.82 19.04 6.61
C ALA A 90 13.14 18.14 7.65
N PHE A 91 12.57 18.71 8.73
CA PHE A 91 11.81 17.97 9.74
C PHE A 91 10.49 17.39 9.20
N VAL A 92 9.73 18.19 8.44
CA VAL A 92 8.41 17.81 7.92
C VAL A 92 8.50 16.90 6.69
N SER A 93 9.57 17.02 5.91
CA SER A 93 9.73 16.29 4.65
C SER A 93 9.57 14.76 4.77
N PRO A 94 10.26 14.04 5.69
CA PRO A 94 10.06 12.61 5.87
C PRO A 94 8.62 12.24 6.23
N GLY A 95 7.96 13.04 7.06
CA GLY A 95 6.57 12.80 7.45
C GLY A 95 5.61 12.93 6.27
N LEU A 96 5.80 13.95 5.43
CA LEU A 96 5.04 14.13 4.21
C LEU A 96 5.26 13.00 3.18
N ILE A 97 6.50 12.52 3.04
CA ILE A 97 6.83 11.37 2.19
C ILE A 97 6.10 10.12 2.70
N ALA A 98 6.19 9.82 3.99
CA ALA A 98 5.52 8.67 4.61
C ALA A 98 3.99 8.74 4.41
N MET A 99 3.40 9.92 4.63
CA MET A 99 1.98 10.17 4.38
C MET A 99 1.61 9.91 2.90
N GLY A 100 2.44 10.35 1.95
CA GLY A 100 2.24 10.09 0.53
C GLY A 100 2.28 8.60 0.18
N ILE A 101 3.23 7.85 0.74
CA ILE A 101 3.35 6.39 0.58
C ILE A 101 2.09 5.70 1.10
N MET A 102 1.67 6.03 2.32
CA MET A 102 0.52 5.43 3.00
C MET A 102 -0.79 5.72 2.26
N ASN A 103 -1.03 6.97 1.89
CA ASN A 103 -2.23 7.37 1.14
C ASN A 103 -2.24 6.77 -0.26
N GLY A 104 -1.09 6.69 -0.93
CA GLY A 104 -0.97 6.04 -2.24
C GLY A 104 -1.33 4.55 -2.20
N ALA A 105 -0.88 3.84 -1.16
CA ALA A 105 -1.19 2.42 -0.95
C ALA A 105 -2.67 2.19 -0.58
N PHE A 106 -3.23 3.00 0.32
CA PHE A 106 -4.66 2.92 0.67
C PHE A 106 -5.57 3.21 -0.52
N ALA A 107 -5.27 4.28 -1.27
CA ALA A 107 -6.04 4.64 -2.45
C ALA A 107 -6.03 3.48 -3.45
N ASN A 108 -4.90 2.83 -3.71
CA ASN A 108 -4.88 1.72 -4.66
C ASN A 108 -5.71 0.52 -4.21
N SER A 109 -5.52 0.13 -2.95
CA SER A 109 -6.10 -1.08 -2.38
C SER A 109 -7.60 -0.98 -2.17
N SER A 110 -8.07 0.19 -1.72
CA SER A 110 -9.49 0.45 -1.52
C SER A 110 -10.33 0.44 -2.81
N PHE A 111 -9.70 0.67 -3.97
CA PHE A 111 -10.39 0.62 -5.26
C PHE A 111 -10.50 -0.78 -5.88
N TYR A 112 -9.74 -1.80 -5.44
CA TYR A 112 -9.69 -3.11 -6.12
C TYR A 112 -11.06 -3.77 -6.26
N PHE A 113 -11.71 -4.11 -5.14
CA PHE A 113 -13.02 -4.75 -5.19
C PHE A 113 -14.15 -3.74 -5.35
N LEU A 114 -14.00 -2.53 -4.82
CA LEU A 114 -15.04 -1.51 -4.90
C LEU A 114 -15.38 -1.15 -6.34
N SER A 115 -14.36 -0.91 -7.17
CA SER A 115 -14.56 -0.61 -8.59
C SER A 115 -15.17 -1.80 -9.33
N GLY A 116 -14.72 -3.02 -9.03
CA GLY A 116 -15.25 -4.25 -9.62
C GLY A 116 -16.70 -4.53 -9.25
N LYS A 117 -17.12 -4.26 -8.01
CA LYS A 117 -18.52 -4.38 -7.56
C LYS A 117 -19.43 -3.40 -8.29
N ILE A 118 -18.99 -2.15 -8.41
CA ILE A 118 -19.78 -1.08 -9.05
C ILE A 118 -19.90 -1.32 -10.56
N GLN A 119 -18.87 -1.87 -11.20
CA GLN A 119 -18.85 -2.15 -12.65
C GLN A 119 -19.36 -3.54 -13.02
N GLY A 120 -19.64 -4.42 -12.05
CA GLY A 120 -20.00 -5.82 -12.29
C GLY A 120 -18.84 -6.73 -12.72
N THR A 121 -17.60 -6.24 -12.73
CA THR A 121 -16.39 -6.98 -13.14
C THR A 121 -15.65 -7.65 -11.98
N ILE A 122 -16.23 -7.67 -10.78
CA ILE A 122 -15.66 -8.38 -9.62
C ILE A 122 -15.42 -9.87 -9.90
N VAL A 123 -16.24 -10.46 -10.76
CA VAL A 123 -16.16 -11.87 -11.16
C VAL A 123 -14.82 -12.18 -11.84
N ASP A 124 -14.20 -11.20 -12.52
CA ASP A 124 -12.89 -11.35 -13.15
C ASP A 124 -11.75 -11.56 -12.14
N TYR A 125 -11.94 -11.15 -10.88
CA TYR A 125 -10.98 -11.43 -9.80
C TYR A 125 -11.27 -12.77 -9.11
N LEU A 126 -12.47 -13.31 -9.26
CA LEU A 126 -12.92 -14.53 -8.57
C LEU A 126 -12.95 -15.77 -9.47
N MET A 127 -12.98 -15.61 -10.79
CA MET A 127 -12.93 -16.70 -11.78
C MET A 127 -11.55 -17.34 -11.97
N PRO A 128 -10.43 -16.60 -11.96
CA PRO A 128 -9.13 -17.24 -12.10
C PRO A 128 -8.90 -18.27 -10.99
N PRO A 129 -8.31 -19.44 -11.29
CA PRO A 129 -7.97 -20.45 -10.28
C PRO A 129 -6.75 -19.98 -9.46
N LEU A 130 -6.95 -18.93 -8.68
CA LEU A 130 -5.99 -18.33 -7.75
C LEU A 130 -6.43 -18.64 -6.33
N SER A 131 -5.49 -19.02 -5.47
CA SER A 131 -5.76 -19.07 -4.04
C SER A 131 -6.01 -17.66 -3.49
N GLU A 132 -6.83 -17.55 -2.44
CA GLU A 132 -7.10 -16.29 -1.77
C GLU A 132 -5.81 -15.62 -1.24
N LEU A 133 -4.80 -16.42 -0.86
CA LEU A 133 -3.48 -15.90 -0.49
C LEU A 133 -2.75 -15.27 -1.68
N GLU A 134 -2.80 -15.90 -2.85
CA GLU A 134 -2.13 -15.42 -4.05
C GLU A 134 -2.74 -14.10 -4.53
N LEU A 135 -4.08 -14.04 -4.51
CA LEU A 135 -4.82 -12.83 -4.78
C LEU A 135 -4.44 -11.73 -3.78
N MET A 136 -4.43 -12.03 -2.47
CA MET A 136 -4.10 -11.05 -1.44
C MET A 136 -2.69 -10.50 -1.62
N ILE A 137 -1.70 -11.36 -1.85
CA ILE A 137 -0.29 -10.97 -2.03
C ILE A 137 -0.12 -10.12 -3.28
N ALA A 138 -0.76 -10.49 -4.40
CA ALA A 138 -0.68 -9.72 -5.64
C ALA A 138 -1.26 -8.30 -5.47
N LEU A 139 -2.43 -8.19 -4.83
CA LEU A 139 -3.11 -6.91 -4.59
C LEU A 139 -2.32 -6.02 -3.61
N ILE A 140 -1.88 -6.58 -2.47
CA ILE A 140 -1.09 -5.83 -1.49
C ILE A 140 0.24 -5.41 -2.11
N GLY A 141 0.92 -6.31 -2.82
CA GLY A 141 2.17 -6.02 -3.50
C GLY A 141 2.03 -4.86 -4.48
N ALA A 142 0.98 -4.86 -5.32
CA ALA A 142 0.73 -3.78 -6.26
C ALA A 142 0.39 -2.45 -5.56
N ALA A 143 -0.31 -2.48 -4.43
CA ALA A 143 -0.58 -1.29 -3.61
C ALA A 143 0.70 -0.72 -2.97
N ILE A 144 1.56 -1.59 -2.44
CA ILE A 144 2.88 -1.20 -1.90
C ILE A 144 3.73 -0.57 -3.01
N THR A 145 3.81 -1.20 -4.18
CA THR A 145 4.58 -0.67 -5.32
C THR A 145 4.12 0.74 -5.69
N ARG A 146 2.81 1.00 -5.76
CA ARG A 146 2.30 2.35 -6.02
C ARG A 146 2.68 3.32 -4.91
N GLY A 147 2.49 2.95 -3.64
CA GLY A 147 2.87 3.79 -2.50
C GLY A 147 4.35 4.15 -2.54
N VAL A 148 5.23 3.18 -2.79
CA VAL A 148 6.67 3.38 -2.93
C VAL A 148 6.99 4.31 -4.10
N LEU A 149 6.35 4.16 -5.26
CA LEU A 149 6.54 5.07 -6.40
C LEU A 149 6.15 6.52 -6.07
N VAL A 150 5.05 6.73 -5.33
CA VAL A 150 4.67 8.05 -4.82
C VAL A 150 5.74 8.59 -3.87
N GLY A 151 6.23 7.77 -2.93
CA GLY A 151 7.29 8.13 -2.00
C GLY A 151 8.61 8.48 -2.68
N LEU A 152 8.99 7.76 -3.74
CA LEU A 152 10.17 8.05 -4.54
C LEU A 152 10.01 9.37 -5.31
N ALA A 153 8.85 9.60 -5.92
CA ALA A 153 8.54 10.87 -6.59
C ALA A 153 8.62 12.06 -5.63
N LEU A 154 8.08 11.90 -4.41
CA LEU A 154 8.15 12.91 -3.35
C LEU A 154 9.57 13.15 -2.86
N THR A 155 10.33 12.09 -2.58
CA THR A 155 11.74 12.19 -2.18
C THR A 155 12.53 12.94 -3.25
N GLY A 156 12.36 12.57 -4.53
CA GLY A 156 13.00 13.26 -5.65
C GLY A 156 12.62 14.74 -5.74
N ALA A 157 11.33 15.07 -5.56
CA ALA A 157 10.88 16.45 -5.60
C ALA A 157 11.37 17.30 -4.42
N ILE A 158 11.46 16.72 -3.22
CA ILE A 158 11.98 17.41 -2.03
C ILE A 158 13.50 17.59 -2.11
N LEU A 159 14.24 16.64 -2.70
CA LEU A 159 15.68 16.82 -2.95
C LEU A 159 15.97 18.00 -3.89
N LEU A 160 15.05 18.33 -4.78
CA LEU A 160 15.15 19.51 -5.65
C LEU A 160 14.71 20.81 -4.95
N TRP A 161 14.18 20.72 -3.72
CA TRP A 161 13.73 21.88 -2.97
C TRP A 161 14.93 22.65 -2.37
N PRO A 162 15.00 23.98 -2.57
CA PRO A 162 16.14 24.78 -2.10
C PRO A 162 16.17 24.82 -0.57
N GLY A 163 17.33 24.48 0.02
CA GLY A 163 17.58 24.58 1.46
C GLY A 163 17.26 23.34 2.30
N THR A 164 16.82 22.24 1.68
CA THR A 164 16.63 20.95 2.37
C THR A 164 17.73 19.96 2.02
N ASN A 165 18.60 19.64 2.99
CA ASN A 165 19.48 18.49 2.88
C ASN A 165 18.82 17.31 3.59
N LEU A 166 18.24 16.38 2.83
CA LEU A 166 17.76 15.11 3.36
C LEU A 166 18.97 14.24 3.68
N GLY A 167 19.41 14.28 4.94
CA GLY A 167 20.34 13.28 5.46
C GLY A 167 19.75 11.88 5.29
N MET A 168 20.58 10.90 5.00
CA MET A 168 20.21 9.49 5.09
C MET A 168 21.00 8.86 6.23
N ALA A 169 20.50 9.04 7.46
CA ALA A 169 21.14 8.49 8.65
C ALA A 169 21.06 6.94 8.66
N HIS A 170 19.87 6.40 8.42
CA HIS A 170 19.59 4.96 8.54
C HIS A 170 18.66 4.47 7.42
N GLY A 171 19.24 4.08 6.29
CA GLY A 171 18.49 3.57 5.13
C GLY A 171 17.60 2.34 5.41
N TRP A 172 17.98 1.51 6.39
CA TRP A 172 17.16 0.36 6.80
C TRP A 172 15.80 0.79 7.38
N ALA A 173 15.76 1.88 8.15
CA ALA A 173 14.54 2.38 8.78
C ALA A 173 13.61 2.97 7.72
N ILE A 174 14.18 3.71 6.76
CA ILE A 174 13.43 4.24 5.60
C ILE A 174 12.73 3.09 4.86
N ALA A 175 13.49 2.04 4.51
CA ALA A 175 12.95 0.90 3.80
C ALA A 175 11.89 0.15 4.63
N TRP A 176 12.18 -0.14 5.91
CA TRP A 176 11.28 -0.90 6.76
C TRP A 176 9.98 -0.14 7.04
N PHE A 177 10.04 1.08 7.57
CA PHE A 177 8.84 1.85 7.92
C PHE A 177 8.06 2.29 6.68
N GLY A 178 8.74 2.60 5.57
CA GLY A 178 8.07 2.89 4.30
C GLY A 178 7.27 1.68 3.79
N LEU A 179 7.88 0.50 3.77
CA LEU A 179 7.21 -0.73 3.33
C LEU A 179 6.11 -1.17 4.30
N MET A 180 6.35 -1.14 5.61
CA MET A 180 5.36 -1.53 6.62
C MET A 180 4.20 -0.54 6.70
N GLY A 181 4.45 0.75 6.53
CA GLY A 181 3.40 1.77 6.41
C GLY A 181 2.55 1.58 5.16
N ALA A 182 3.18 1.28 4.01
CA ALA A 182 2.47 0.93 2.79
C ALA A 182 1.64 -0.36 2.96
N ALA A 183 2.20 -1.39 3.59
CA ALA A 183 1.52 -2.66 3.85
C ALA A 183 0.32 -2.48 4.78
N LEU A 184 0.47 -1.70 5.85
CA LEU A 184 -0.61 -1.37 6.80
C LEU A 184 -1.81 -0.79 6.07
N LEU A 185 -1.58 0.24 5.26
CA LEU A 185 -2.65 0.92 4.54
C LEU A 185 -3.17 0.13 3.36
N ALA A 186 -2.34 -0.70 2.72
CA ALA A 186 -2.78 -1.66 1.71
C ALA A 186 -3.74 -2.71 2.29
N LEU A 187 -3.46 -3.23 3.49
CA LEU A 187 -4.33 -4.16 4.19
C LEU A 187 -5.64 -3.50 4.61
N VAL A 188 -5.58 -2.34 5.24
CA VAL A 188 -6.77 -1.57 5.64
C VAL A 188 -7.62 -1.19 4.43
N GLY A 189 -6.99 -0.77 3.33
CA GLY A 189 -7.70 -0.47 2.10
C GLY A 189 -8.32 -1.69 1.44
N LEU A 190 -7.65 -2.84 1.45
CA LEU A 190 -8.23 -4.09 0.96
C LEU A 190 -9.47 -4.50 1.78
N ILE A 191 -9.40 -4.42 3.11
CA ILE A 191 -10.55 -4.62 4.01
C ILE A 191 -11.68 -3.63 3.71
N SER A 192 -11.36 -2.34 3.55
CA SER A 192 -12.32 -1.30 3.17
C SER A 192 -13.02 -1.64 1.86
N SER A 193 -12.27 -2.09 0.84
CA SER A 193 -12.84 -2.46 -0.47
C SER A 193 -13.78 -3.66 -0.40
N MET A 194 -13.52 -4.62 0.49
CA MET A 194 -14.41 -5.77 0.73
C MET A 194 -15.70 -5.33 1.43
N TRP A 195 -15.62 -4.41 2.39
CA TRP A 195 -16.79 -3.93 3.12
C TRP A 195 -17.65 -2.95 2.31
N ALA A 196 -17.01 -2.08 1.54
CA ALA A 196 -17.64 -1.00 0.79
C ALA A 196 -18.46 -1.52 -0.39
N VAL A 197 -19.55 -0.80 -0.67
CA VAL A 197 -20.47 -1.06 -1.78
C VAL A 197 -20.58 0.18 -2.68
N LYS A 198 -20.44 1.38 -2.10
CA LYS A 198 -20.47 2.67 -2.79
C LYS A 198 -19.16 3.44 -2.56
N PHE A 199 -18.83 4.36 -3.47
CA PHE A 199 -17.69 5.25 -3.30
C PHE A 199 -17.77 6.07 -2.01
N ASP A 200 -18.97 6.44 -1.58
CA ASP A 200 -19.21 7.19 -0.34
C ASP A 200 -18.71 6.45 0.91
N HIS A 201 -18.83 5.12 0.94
CA HIS A 201 -18.33 4.32 2.07
C HIS A 201 -16.81 4.39 2.17
N ASN A 202 -16.11 4.34 1.03
CA ASN A 202 -14.66 4.45 1.01
C ASN A 202 -14.18 5.88 1.31
N ALA A 203 -14.90 6.88 0.81
CA ALA A 203 -14.66 8.27 1.15
C ALA A 203 -14.85 8.51 2.65
N ALA A 204 -15.87 7.90 3.27
CA ALA A 204 -16.09 7.99 4.71
C ALA A 204 -14.93 7.39 5.51
N VAL A 205 -14.41 6.21 5.15
CA VAL A 205 -13.22 5.63 5.79
C VAL A 205 -12.02 6.56 5.66
N THR A 206 -11.82 7.16 4.49
CA THR A 206 -10.73 8.10 4.26
C THR A 206 -10.85 9.33 5.16
N ASN A 207 -12.02 9.97 5.16
CA ASN A 207 -12.22 11.26 5.79
C ASN A 207 -12.41 11.18 7.32
N PHE A 208 -13.03 10.11 7.82
CA PHE A 208 -13.33 9.96 9.25
C PHE A 208 -12.31 9.10 10.02
N VAL A 209 -11.49 8.32 9.32
CA VAL A 209 -10.51 7.43 9.98
C VAL A 209 -9.08 7.80 9.56
N ILE A 210 -8.77 7.74 8.26
CA ILE A 210 -7.39 7.87 7.80
C ILE A 210 -6.86 9.29 7.97
N THR A 211 -7.62 10.30 7.51
CA THR A 211 -7.20 11.70 7.60
C THR A 211 -6.97 12.13 9.06
N PRO A 212 -7.90 11.90 10.00
CA PRO A 212 -7.68 12.25 11.40
C PRO A 212 -6.49 11.53 12.03
N LEU A 213 -6.33 10.22 11.78
CA LEU A 213 -5.19 9.46 12.30
C LEU A 213 -3.85 9.96 11.73
N THR A 214 -3.82 10.36 10.46
CA THR A 214 -2.62 10.91 9.81
C THR A 214 -2.29 12.33 10.28
N MET A 215 -3.29 13.09 10.72
CA MET A 215 -3.07 14.41 11.33
C MET A 215 -2.62 14.28 12.79
N LEU A 216 -3.06 13.24 13.48
CA LEU A 216 -2.69 12.92 14.86
C LEU A 216 -1.38 12.11 14.99
N SER A 217 -0.64 11.89 13.90
CA SER A 217 0.56 11.05 13.90
C SER A 217 1.89 11.82 13.99
N GLY A 218 1.87 13.11 14.36
CA GLY A 218 3.09 13.90 14.49
C GLY A 218 3.77 14.24 13.16
N THR A 219 3.04 14.24 12.04
CA THR A 219 3.59 14.54 10.71
C THR A 219 4.18 15.95 10.61
N PHE A 220 3.50 16.92 11.22
CA PHE A 220 3.82 18.36 11.13
C PHE A 220 4.39 18.95 12.42
N TYR A 221 4.37 18.20 13.51
CA TYR A 221 4.71 18.68 14.85
C TYR A 221 5.36 17.56 15.66
N VAL A 222 6.10 17.96 16.70
CA VAL A 222 6.64 17.04 17.71
C VAL A 222 5.54 16.73 18.73
N ILE A 223 5.43 15.46 19.13
CA ILE A 223 4.33 14.97 19.98
C ILE A 223 4.30 15.63 21.37
N ASP A 224 5.44 16.10 21.87
CA ASP A 224 5.55 16.73 23.20
C ASP A 224 4.90 18.12 23.28
N ASN A 225 4.56 18.70 22.13
CA ASN A 225 3.82 19.97 22.07
C ASN A 225 2.30 19.78 22.24
N LEU A 226 1.81 18.54 22.30
CA LEU A 226 0.37 18.25 22.43
C LEU A 226 -0.06 18.22 23.90
N ALA A 227 -1.32 18.59 24.14
CA ALA A 227 -1.94 18.38 25.45
C ALA A 227 -1.93 16.88 25.82
N PRO A 228 -1.87 16.52 27.11
CA PRO A 228 -1.64 15.14 27.55
C PRO A 228 -2.61 14.09 26.98
N VAL A 229 -3.87 14.49 26.75
CA VAL A 229 -4.89 13.65 26.13
C VAL A 229 -4.52 13.29 24.69
N PHE A 230 -4.16 14.27 23.87
CA PHE A 230 -3.79 14.03 22.48
C PHE A 230 -2.44 13.31 22.37
N GLN A 231 -1.51 13.55 23.29
CA GLN A 231 -0.26 12.80 23.36
C GLN A 231 -0.52 11.29 23.55
N SER A 232 -1.46 10.94 24.43
CA SER A 232 -1.85 9.55 24.68
C SER A 232 -2.51 8.91 23.46
N ILE A 233 -3.41 9.63 22.78
CA ILE A 233 -4.08 9.17 21.55
C ILE A 233 -3.06 8.95 20.43
N SER A 234 -2.14 9.89 20.23
CA SER A 234 -1.10 9.80 19.21
C SER A 234 -0.12 8.65 19.47
N ARG A 235 0.20 8.35 20.74
CA ARG A 235 1.04 7.18 21.08
C ARG A 235 0.35 5.84 20.83
N LEU A 236 -0.98 5.77 20.86
CA LEU A 236 -1.73 4.55 20.49
C LEU A 236 -1.90 4.38 18.98
N ASN A 237 -1.56 5.41 18.19
CA ASN A 237 -1.81 5.44 16.76
C ASN A 237 -0.68 4.72 15.99
N PRO A 238 -0.98 3.69 15.18
CA PRO A 238 0.05 3.01 14.40
C PRO A 238 0.71 3.92 13.34
N PHE A 239 0.02 4.97 12.89
CA PHE A 239 0.54 5.94 11.92
C PHE A 239 1.71 6.73 12.52
N PHE A 240 1.66 7.02 13.83
CA PHE A 240 2.75 7.69 14.54
C PHE A 240 4.04 6.87 14.45
N TYR A 241 3.97 5.56 14.70
CA TYR A 241 5.14 4.69 14.63
C TYR A 241 5.76 4.61 13.22
N VAL A 242 4.92 4.60 12.18
CA VAL A 242 5.38 4.66 10.78
C VAL A 242 6.13 5.97 10.51
N ILE A 243 5.50 7.11 10.83
CA ILE A 243 6.04 8.42 10.48
C ILE A 243 7.29 8.76 11.29
N SER A 244 7.26 8.53 12.61
CA SER A 244 8.41 8.80 13.47
C SER A 244 9.56 7.84 13.18
N GLY A 245 9.31 6.57 12.88
CA GLY A 245 10.34 5.62 12.46
C GLY A 245 10.92 5.93 11.07
N PHE A 246 10.09 6.43 10.16
CA PHE A 246 10.56 6.91 8.85
C PHE A 246 11.40 8.18 8.99
N ARG A 247 11.00 9.12 9.86
CA ARG A 247 11.76 10.33 10.20
C ARG A 247 13.13 9.99 10.80
N PHE A 248 13.19 9.03 11.72
CA PHE A 248 14.45 8.51 12.26
C PHE A 248 15.42 8.06 11.17
N GLY A 249 14.90 7.43 10.11
CA GLY A 249 15.69 6.99 8.96
C GLY A 249 16.43 8.12 8.23
N PHE A 250 15.84 9.31 8.16
CA PHE A 250 16.46 10.47 7.51
C PHE A 250 17.27 11.33 8.49
N LEU A 251 16.70 11.67 9.65
CA LEU A 251 17.29 12.64 10.57
C LEU A 251 18.19 12.02 11.64
N GLY A 252 18.06 10.72 11.92
CA GLY A 252 18.77 10.06 13.03
C GLY A 252 18.17 10.34 14.42
N GLU A 253 17.14 11.19 14.51
CA GLU A 253 16.38 11.50 15.73
C GLU A 253 14.90 11.15 15.53
N SER A 254 14.21 10.75 16.62
CA SER A 254 12.79 10.37 16.56
C SER A 254 12.03 10.70 17.83
N ASP A 255 10.75 11.07 17.66
CA ASP A 255 9.82 11.34 18.77
C ASP A 255 9.49 10.09 19.63
N ILE A 256 9.92 8.90 19.21
CA ILE A 256 9.75 7.63 19.94
C ILE A 256 10.91 7.41 20.94
N GLY A 257 12.02 8.14 20.76
CA GLY A 257 13.25 8.08 21.54
C GLY A 257 14.48 8.15 20.64
N ASP A 258 15.58 8.68 21.18
CA ASP A 258 16.86 8.87 20.47
C ASP A 258 17.69 7.58 20.35
N THR A 259 17.17 6.46 20.85
CA THR A 259 17.89 5.17 20.87
C THR A 259 17.30 4.20 19.85
N ASN A 260 18.18 3.53 19.08
CA ASN A 260 17.83 2.48 18.12
C ASN A 260 16.86 1.42 18.67
N MET A 261 16.87 1.16 19.99
CA MET A 261 16.01 0.18 20.66
C MET A 261 14.53 0.59 20.65
N ALA A 262 14.22 1.88 20.85
CA ALA A 262 12.84 2.36 20.88
C ALA A 262 12.20 2.28 19.48
N VAL A 263 12.99 2.62 18.46
CA VAL A 263 12.62 2.47 17.04
C VAL A 263 12.43 1.00 16.68
N LEU A 264 13.29 0.10 17.17
CA LEU A 264 13.15 -1.34 16.92
C LEU A 264 11.87 -1.92 17.55
N HIS A 265 11.51 -1.51 18.77
CA HIS A 265 10.24 -1.91 19.38
C HIS A 265 9.03 -1.43 18.55
N GLY A 266 9.07 -0.19 18.05
CA GLY A 266 8.07 0.32 17.11
C GLY A 266 8.00 -0.47 15.80
N ALA A 267 9.17 -0.85 15.25
CA ALA A 267 9.27 -1.66 14.04
C ALA A 267 8.66 -3.06 14.23
N ILE A 268 8.93 -3.71 15.36
CA ILE A 268 8.37 -5.02 15.72
C ILE A 268 6.86 -4.93 15.95
N ALA A 269 6.41 -3.93 16.72
CA ALA A 269 4.98 -3.73 16.98
C ALA A 269 4.19 -3.51 15.67
N LEU A 270 4.73 -2.71 14.76
CA LEU A 270 4.14 -2.47 13.44
C LEU A 270 4.15 -3.73 12.57
N GLY A 271 5.23 -4.50 12.59
CA GLY A 271 5.32 -5.79 11.90
C GLY A 271 4.27 -6.79 12.40
N LEU A 272 4.13 -6.92 13.72
CA LEU A 272 3.12 -7.77 14.35
C LEU A 272 1.70 -7.31 13.99
N LEU A 273 1.43 -6.00 14.03
CA LEU A 273 0.15 -5.44 13.63
C LEU A 273 -0.19 -5.80 12.17
N ASN A 274 0.77 -5.66 11.26
CA ASN A 274 0.59 -6.04 9.86
C ASN A 274 0.36 -7.55 9.68
N LEU A 275 1.03 -8.40 10.46
CA LEU A 275 0.78 -9.84 10.43
C LEU A 275 -0.64 -10.18 10.91
N VAL A 276 -1.10 -9.54 11.99
CA VAL A 276 -2.47 -9.71 12.50
C VAL A 276 -3.48 -9.25 11.46
N LEU A 277 -3.31 -8.05 10.89
CA LEU A 277 -4.18 -7.52 9.84
C LEU A 277 -4.15 -8.38 8.57
N GLY A 278 -2.99 -8.92 8.21
CA GLY A 278 -2.84 -9.89 7.12
C GLY A 278 -3.64 -11.16 7.36
N GLY A 279 -3.56 -11.72 8.57
CA GLY A 279 -4.34 -12.88 8.97
C GLY A 279 -5.86 -12.62 8.94
N VAL A 280 -6.29 -11.46 9.44
CA VAL A 280 -7.70 -11.03 9.39
C VAL A 280 -8.18 -10.87 7.94
N THR A 281 -7.38 -10.20 7.10
CA THR A 281 -7.71 -9.98 5.68
C THR A 281 -7.83 -11.31 4.94
N TYR A 282 -6.91 -12.23 5.18
CA TYR A 282 -6.97 -13.58 4.62
C TYR A 282 -8.23 -14.34 5.08
N ALA A 283 -8.56 -14.29 6.38
CA ALA A 283 -9.76 -14.93 6.90
C ALA A 283 -11.05 -14.36 6.29
N LEU A 284 -11.11 -13.05 6.05
CA LEU A 284 -12.24 -12.38 5.39
C LEU A 284 -12.38 -12.80 3.92
N LEU A 285 -11.25 -12.87 3.19
CA LEU A 285 -11.22 -13.34 1.80
C LEU A 285 -11.67 -14.79 1.69
N LYS A 286 -11.15 -15.68 2.55
CA LYS A 286 -11.51 -17.11 2.57
C LYS A 286 -12.99 -17.34 2.89
N ARG A 287 -13.57 -16.51 3.76
CA ARG A 287 -15.01 -16.54 4.05
C ARG A 287 -15.87 -16.00 2.90
N GLY A 288 -15.27 -15.33 1.90
CA GLY A 288 -16.01 -14.68 0.81
C GLY A 288 -16.90 -13.54 1.28
N TRP A 289 -16.55 -12.90 2.41
CA TRP A 289 -17.40 -11.92 3.06
C TRP A 289 -17.68 -10.73 2.14
N LYS A 290 -18.96 -10.51 1.80
CA LYS A 290 -19.43 -9.47 0.85
C LYS A 290 -18.80 -9.52 -0.55
N LEU A 291 -18.29 -10.68 -0.97
CA LEU A 291 -17.77 -10.92 -2.33
C LEU A 291 -18.68 -11.88 -3.14
N LYS A 292 -19.49 -12.70 -2.46
CA LYS A 292 -20.36 -13.73 -3.06
C LYS A 292 -21.88 -13.44 -2.95
N SER A 293 -22.25 -12.21 -2.57
CA SER A 293 -23.65 -11.78 -2.37
C SER A 293 -24.00 -10.62 -3.29
#